data_AF-A0A7C2ZTY3-F1
#
_entry.id   AF-A0A7C2ZTY3-F1
#
_cell.length_a   1.000
_cell.length_b   1.000
_cell.length_c   1.000
_cell.angle_alpha   90.00
_cell.angle_beta   90.00
_cell.angle_gamma   90.00
#
_symmetry.space_group_name_H-M   'P 1'
#
loop_
_entity.id
_entity.type
_entity.pdbx_description
1 polymer ?
#
loop_
_entity_poly.entity_id
_entity_poly.type
_entity_poly.pdbx_seq_one_letter_code
_entity_poly.pdbx_strand_id
1 'polypeptide(L)'
;MTKLMAITSLTFYFFALLFGLILFTGRYTYTIPAQTAQEKGKSEGTSAQMKPLQEKINQLNAEIEAKQNRLSKLQEQIGEATRTLSQLKEQIAALEMERESVERGRSLARLYSSMQAEDVASLIMQANDETIDLIVKYAFPYMRSRDLGKVMSSLVKNDPQLAAKISKILAENDSKERSQNI
;
A
#
# COMPACT_ATOMS: atom_id res chain seq x y z
N MET A 1 32.76 10.01 -9.22
CA MET A 1 32.64 11.14 -10.15
C MET A 1 31.91 10.82 -11.47
N THR A 2 31.76 9.55 -11.87
CA THR A 2 31.10 9.16 -13.14
C THR A 2 29.57 9.29 -13.15
N LYS A 3 28.89 9.10 -11.99
CA LYS A 3 27.42 9.19 -11.89
C LYS A 3 26.87 10.62 -12.07
N LEU A 4 27.65 11.64 -11.69
CA LEU A 4 27.26 13.05 -11.84
C LEU A 4 27.27 13.49 -13.33
N MET A 5 28.23 12.98 -14.11
CA MET A 5 28.35 13.25 -15.55
C MET A 5 27.25 12.57 -16.39
N ALA A 6 26.72 11.43 -15.92
CA ALA A 6 25.63 10.72 -16.61
C ALA A 6 24.29 11.48 -16.49
N ILE A 7 24.03 12.09 -15.34
CA ILE A 7 22.79 12.84 -15.09
C ILE A 7 22.77 14.14 -15.90
N THR A 8 23.90 14.85 -15.98
CA THR A 8 24.00 16.08 -16.79
C THR A 8 23.84 15.82 -18.29
N SER A 9 24.43 14.72 -18.79
CA SER A 9 24.23 14.23 -20.16
C SER A 9 22.76 13.94 -20.50
N LEU A 10 22.06 13.25 -19.58
CA LEU A 10 20.65 12.90 -19.77
C LEU A 10 19.73 14.13 -19.80
N THR A 11 19.98 15.11 -18.92
CA THR A 11 19.23 16.38 -18.94
C THR A 11 19.47 17.17 -20.23
N PHE A 12 20.70 17.16 -20.76
CA PHE A 12 21.03 17.86 -21.99
C PHE A 12 20.33 17.25 -23.20
N TYR A 13 20.24 15.92 -23.26
CA TYR A 13 19.52 15.21 -24.33
C TYR A 13 18.01 15.47 -24.29
N PHE A 14 17.43 15.55 -23.09
CA PHE A 14 16.01 15.89 -22.91
C PHE A 14 15.71 17.30 -23.43
N PHE A 15 16.55 18.29 -23.10
CA PHE A 15 16.38 19.65 -23.60
C PHE A 15 16.62 19.75 -25.11
N ALA A 16 17.59 19.01 -25.68
CA ALA A 16 17.83 18.99 -27.12
C ALA A 16 16.63 18.42 -27.91
N LEU A 17 16.01 17.35 -27.40
CA LEU A 17 14.78 16.79 -27.99
C LEU A 17 13.61 17.76 -27.88
N LEU A 18 13.44 18.41 -26.72
CA LEU A 18 12.39 19.40 -26.51
C LEU A 18 12.55 20.61 -27.45
N PHE A 19 13.78 21.11 -27.60
CA PHE A 19 14.09 22.24 -28.49
C PHE A 19 13.94 21.87 -29.97
N GLY A 20 14.37 20.66 -30.35
CA GLY A 20 14.16 20.13 -31.71
C GLY A 20 12.69 20.03 -32.08
N LEU A 21 11.85 19.60 -31.13
CA LEU A 21 10.40 19.48 -31.34
C LEU A 21 9.72 20.85 -31.47
N ILE A 22 10.11 21.82 -30.62
CA ILE A 22 9.59 23.19 -30.69
C ILE A 22 9.99 23.90 -32.00
N LEU A 23 11.24 23.72 -32.47
CA LEU A 23 11.67 24.27 -33.76
C LEU A 23 10.99 23.60 -34.96
N PHE A 24 10.70 22.30 -34.87
CA PHE A 24 10.01 21.56 -35.93
C PHE A 24 8.53 21.94 -36.03
N THR A 25 7.87 22.27 -34.92
CA THR A 25 6.45 22.69 -34.92
C THR A 25 6.25 24.20 -35.07
N GLY A 26 7.29 25.02 -34.85
CA GLY A 26 7.20 26.50 -34.81
C GLY A 26 7.22 27.22 -36.18
N ARG A 27 7.24 26.50 -37.31
CA ARG A 27 7.37 27.08 -38.68
C ARG A 27 6.14 26.83 -39.56
N TYR A 28 4.93 26.86 -39.01
CA TYR A 28 3.69 26.97 -39.79
C TYR A 28 3.09 28.37 -39.66
N THR A 29 3.80 29.39 -40.13
CA THR A 29 3.17 30.67 -40.47
C THR A 29 2.52 30.51 -41.84
N TYR A 30 1.20 30.33 -41.85
CA TYR A 30 0.38 30.47 -43.05
C TYR A 30 0.50 31.91 -43.56
N THR A 31 1.26 32.12 -44.63
CA THR A 31 1.19 33.36 -45.41
C THR A 31 0.01 33.24 -46.36
N ILE A 32 -1.02 34.06 -46.16
CA ILE A 32 -2.10 34.25 -47.14
C ILE A 32 -1.57 35.29 -48.14
N PRO A 33 -1.33 34.95 -49.42
CA PRO A 33 -1.09 35.98 -50.43
C PRO A 33 -2.40 36.72 -50.68
N ALA A 34 -2.38 38.04 -50.48
CA ALA A 34 -3.47 38.91 -50.89
C ALA A 34 -3.58 38.89 -52.43
N GLN A 35 -4.56 38.17 -52.96
CA GLN A 35 -5.08 38.40 -54.32
C GLN A 35 -6.45 39.04 -54.19
N THR A 36 -6.49 40.36 -54.28
CA THR A 36 -7.71 41.09 -54.63
C THR A 36 -7.87 41.00 -56.14
N ALA A 37 -8.63 40.01 -56.60
CA ALA A 37 -9.26 40.04 -57.91
C ALA A 37 -10.72 39.63 -57.72
N GLN A 38 -11.58 40.61 -57.95
CA GLN A 38 -13.03 40.57 -57.95
C GLN A 38 -13.53 39.50 -58.93
N GLU A 39 -14.17 38.43 -58.44
CA GLU A 39 -15.03 37.60 -59.27
C GLU A 39 -16.29 37.17 -58.50
N LYS A 40 -17.40 37.81 -58.88
CA LYS A 40 -18.76 37.42 -58.52
C LYS A 40 -19.03 36.03 -59.11
N GLY A 41 -19.29 35.04 -58.26
CA GLY A 41 -19.95 33.81 -58.69
C GLY A 41 -19.39 32.52 -58.10
N LYS A 42 -19.79 32.18 -56.87
CA LYS A 42 -20.05 30.82 -56.32
C LYS A 42 -20.05 30.88 -54.79
N SER A 43 -21.18 31.28 -54.20
CA SER A 43 -21.39 31.18 -52.75
C SER A 43 -22.15 29.89 -52.35
N GLU A 44 -22.62 29.09 -53.30
CA GLU A 44 -23.47 27.93 -53.01
C GLU A 44 -22.70 26.60 -52.87
N GLY A 45 -21.51 26.47 -53.47
CA GLY A 45 -20.69 25.25 -53.37
C GLY A 45 -19.92 25.13 -52.06
N THR A 46 -19.48 26.25 -51.49
CA THR A 46 -18.63 26.30 -50.29
C THR A 46 -19.43 26.06 -49.01
N SER A 47 -20.67 26.55 -48.94
CA SER A 47 -21.56 26.33 -47.79
C SER A 47 -22.07 24.89 -47.71
N ALA A 48 -22.27 24.24 -48.87
CA ALA A 48 -22.70 22.85 -48.96
C ALA A 48 -21.63 21.86 -48.49
N GLN A 49 -20.34 22.16 -48.70
CA GLN A 49 -19.22 21.35 -48.19
C GLN A 49 -18.90 21.65 -46.72
N MET A 50 -19.19 22.85 -46.21
CA MET A 50 -18.96 23.19 -44.80
C MET A 50 -19.87 22.43 -43.82
N LYS A 51 -21.12 22.12 -44.19
CA LYS A 51 -22.05 21.37 -43.32
C LYS A 51 -21.56 19.97 -42.91
N PRO A 52 -21.15 19.07 -43.83
CA PRO A 52 -20.66 17.74 -43.46
C PRO A 52 -19.34 17.79 -42.68
N LEU A 53 -18.50 18.79 -42.95
CA LEU A 53 -17.29 19.05 -42.17
C LEU A 53 -17.62 19.46 -40.72
N GLN A 54 -18.61 20.34 -40.52
CA GLN A 54 -19.08 20.75 -39.19
C GLN A 54 -19.68 19.57 -38.41
N GLU A 55 -20.49 18.74 -39.06
CA GLU A 55 -21.02 17.51 -38.44
C GLU A 55 -19.90 16.56 -38.02
N LYS A 56 -18.88 16.38 -38.87
CA LYS A 56 -17.74 15.53 -38.54
C LYS A 56 -16.91 16.09 -37.38
N ILE A 57 -16.74 17.42 -37.30
CA ILE A 57 -16.09 18.07 -36.15
C ILE A 57 -16.90 17.82 -34.88
N ASN A 58 -18.22 17.98 -34.92
CA ASN A 58 -19.08 17.75 -33.75
C ASN A 58 -19.02 16.27 -33.29
N GLN A 59 -19.01 15.32 -34.22
CA GLN A 59 -18.86 13.89 -33.92
C GLN A 59 -17.50 13.59 -33.28
N LEU A 60 -16.41 14.13 -33.84
CA LEU A 60 -15.07 13.95 -33.28
C LEU A 60 -14.95 14.56 -31.88
N ASN A 61 -15.53 15.74 -31.65
CA ASN A 61 -15.56 16.36 -30.32
C ASN A 61 -16.31 15.49 -29.31
N ALA A 62 -17.47 14.96 -29.68
CA ALA A 62 -18.22 14.04 -28.81
C ALA A 62 -17.43 12.75 -28.52
N GLU A 63 -16.70 12.22 -29.50
CA GLU A 63 -15.84 11.04 -29.28
C GLU A 63 -14.65 11.37 -28.36
N ILE A 64 -14.05 12.54 -28.50
CA ILE A 64 -12.97 13.03 -27.63
C ILE A 64 -13.48 13.15 -26.19
N GLU A 65 -14.62 13.79 -25.96
CA GLU A 65 -15.22 13.92 -24.63
C GLU A 65 -15.53 12.55 -24.00
N ALA A 66 -16.08 11.61 -24.79
CA ALA A 66 -16.35 10.25 -24.32
C ALA A 66 -15.05 9.52 -23.92
N LYS A 67 -13.98 9.66 -24.70
CA LYS A 67 -12.67 9.08 -24.37
C LYS A 67 -12.04 9.75 -23.15
N GLN A 68 -12.13 11.07 -23.01
CA GLN A 68 -11.62 11.80 -21.83
C GLN A 68 -12.34 11.35 -20.56
N ASN A 69 -13.66 11.24 -20.60
CA ASN A 69 -14.45 10.73 -19.48
C ASN A 69 -14.05 9.29 -19.10
N ARG A 70 -13.81 8.43 -20.10
CA ARG A 70 -13.34 7.07 -19.86
C ARG A 70 -11.94 7.05 -19.24
N LEU A 71 -11.03 7.89 -19.71
CA LEU A 71 -9.69 8.04 -19.14
C LEU A 71 -9.74 8.48 -17.68
N SER A 72 -10.56 9.48 -17.34
CA SER A 72 -10.71 9.94 -15.95
C SER A 72 -11.19 8.81 -15.03
N LYS A 73 -12.22 8.05 -15.46
CA LYS A 73 -12.73 6.92 -14.68
C LYS A 73 -11.68 5.82 -14.49
N LEU A 74 -10.91 5.50 -15.53
CA LEU A 74 -9.83 4.53 -15.43
C LEU A 74 -8.73 5.01 -14.48
N GLN A 75 -8.41 6.30 -14.50
CA GLN A 75 -7.43 6.89 -13.59
C GLN A 75 -7.89 6.84 -12.13
N GLU A 76 -9.17 7.10 -11.87
CA GLU A 76 -9.77 6.93 -10.54
C GLU A 76 -9.69 5.46 -10.06
N GLN A 77 -10.06 4.51 -10.93
CA GLN A 77 -9.98 3.07 -10.63
C GLN A 77 -8.55 2.62 -10.34
N ILE A 78 -7.55 3.09 -11.10
CA ILE A 78 -6.14 2.82 -10.83
C ILE A 78 -5.72 3.38 -9.47
N GLY A 79 -6.18 4.59 -9.14
CA GLY A 79 -5.92 5.22 -7.84
C GLY A 79 -6.50 4.43 -6.68
N GLU A 80 -7.73 3.95 -6.81
CA GLU A 80 -8.38 3.09 -5.81
C GLU A 80 -7.65 1.74 -5.66
N ALA A 81 -7.40 1.05 -6.77
CA ALA A 81 -6.68 -0.22 -6.76
C ALA A 81 -5.28 -0.11 -6.12
N THR A 82 -4.58 1.00 -6.36
CA THR A 82 -3.27 1.26 -5.75
C THR A 82 -3.37 1.40 -4.22
N ARG A 83 -4.40 2.10 -3.71
CA ARG A 83 -4.64 2.22 -2.26
C ARG A 83 -4.96 0.88 -1.63
N THR A 84 -5.87 0.11 -2.23
CA THR A 84 -6.22 -1.24 -1.77
C THR A 84 -4.99 -2.14 -1.74
N LEU A 85 -4.15 -2.09 -2.77
CA LEU A 85 -2.93 -2.88 -2.83
C LEU A 85 -1.94 -2.50 -1.72
N SER A 86 -1.82 -1.22 -1.40
CA SER A 86 -1.00 -0.76 -0.26
C SER A 86 -1.52 -1.30 1.07
N GLN A 87 -2.83 -1.19 1.31
CA GLN A 87 -3.46 -1.69 2.52
C GLN A 87 -3.31 -3.21 2.68
N LEU A 88 -3.50 -3.96 1.58
CA LEU A 88 -3.31 -5.41 1.60
C LEU A 88 -1.85 -5.80 1.89
N LYS A 89 -0.87 -5.07 1.35
CA LYS A 89 0.55 -5.31 1.66
C LYS A 89 0.84 -5.12 3.16
N GLU A 90 0.31 -4.07 3.76
CA GLU A 90 0.47 -3.80 5.20
C GLU A 90 -0.19 -4.90 6.03
N GLN A 91 -1.40 -5.33 5.66
CA GLN A 91 -2.10 -6.43 6.34
C GLN A 91 -1.33 -7.76 6.23
N ILE A 92 -0.79 -8.08 5.06
CA ILE A 92 0.03 -9.30 4.87
C ILE A 92 1.25 -9.25 5.76
N ALA A 93 2.00 -8.14 5.78
CA ALA A 93 3.18 -8.00 6.63
C ALA A 93 2.84 -8.16 8.13
N ALA A 94 1.72 -7.59 8.58
CA ALA A 94 1.26 -7.76 9.95
C ALA A 94 0.90 -9.22 10.28
N LEU A 95 0.19 -9.90 9.39
CA LEU A 95 -0.17 -11.32 9.56
C LEU A 95 1.06 -12.25 9.53
N GLU A 96 2.08 -11.94 8.73
CA GLU A 96 3.33 -12.69 8.70
C GLU A 96 4.08 -12.57 10.04
N MET A 97 4.17 -11.36 10.60
CA MET A 97 4.77 -11.15 11.92
C MET A 97 3.99 -11.85 13.04
N GLU A 98 2.66 -11.84 12.96
CA GLU A 98 1.80 -12.55 13.91
C GLU A 98 2.00 -14.06 13.81
N ARG A 99 2.03 -14.61 12.60
CA ARG A 99 2.31 -16.03 12.36
C ARG A 99 3.65 -16.44 12.95
N GLU A 100 4.70 -15.65 12.73
CA GLU A 100 6.02 -15.94 13.29
C GLU A 100 5.99 -15.92 14.83
N SER A 101 5.31 -14.95 15.42
CA SER A 101 5.16 -14.85 16.88
C SER A 101 4.42 -16.06 17.46
N VAL A 102 3.37 -16.53 16.80
CA VAL A 102 2.64 -17.76 17.16
C VAL A 102 3.55 -18.99 17.05
N GLU A 103 4.36 -19.12 16.00
CA GLU A 103 5.28 -20.24 15.84
C GLU A 103 6.38 -20.27 16.91
N ARG A 104 6.95 -19.10 17.22
CA ARG A 104 7.91 -18.94 18.34
C ARG A 104 7.24 -19.31 19.66
N GLY A 105 6.05 -18.80 19.92
CA GLY A 105 5.28 -19.06 21.14
C GLY A 105 4.94 -20.54 21.31
N ARG A 106 4.49 -21.23 20.26
CA ARG A 106 4.26 -22.69 20.27
C ARG A 106 5.53 -23.47 20.56
N SER A 107 6.66 -23.03 20.03
CA SER A 107 7.96 -23.66 20.29
C SER A 107 8.38 -23.49 21.75
N LEU A 108 8.20 -22.28 22.31
CA LEU A 108 8.41 -22.01 23.73
C LEU A 108 7.48 -22.82 24.62
N ALA A 109 6.19 -22.95 24.27
CA ALA A 109 5.23 -23.74 25.03
C ALA A 109 5.66 -25.21 25.15
N ARG A 110 6.17 -25.79 24.06
CA ARG A 110 6.72 -27.17 24.06
C ARG A 110 7.96 -27.27 24.93
N LEU A 111 8.87 -26.31 24.83
CA LEU A 111 10.08 -26.27 25.65
C LEU A 111 9.72 -26.17 27.13
N TYR A 112 8.88 -25.22 27.51
CA TYR A 112 8.45 -25.04 28.91
C TYR A 112 7.68 -26.24 29.44
N SER A 113 6.86 -26.90 28.62
CA SER A 113 6.17 -28.13 29.01
C SER A 113 7.13 -29.31 29.26
N SER A 114 8.37 -29.23 28.78
CA SER A 114 9.42 -30.25 29.01
C SER A 114 10.33 -29.94 30.20
N MET A 115 10.24 -28.74 30.77
CA MET A 115 11.07 -28.26 31.87
C MET A 115 10.34 -28.36 33.22
N GLN A 116 11.08 -28.25 34.33
CA GLN A 116 10.45 -28.10 35.65
C GLN A 116 9.83 -26.70 35.79
N ALA A 117 8.74 -26.62 36.55
CA ALA A 117 7.99 -25.38 36.70
C ALA A 117 8.82 -24.26 37.34
N GLU A 118 9.70 -24.62 38.27
CA GLU A 118 10.63 -23.72 38.96
C GLU A 118 11.64 -23.10 37.99
N ASP A 119 12.17 -23.90 37.05
CA ASP A 119 13.14 -23.42 36.06
C ASP A 119 12.46 -22.45 35.08
N VAL A 120 11.26 -22.79 34.62
CA VAL A 120 10.47 -21.91 33.75
C VAL A 120 10.10 -20.61 34.45
N ALA A 121 9.65 -20.67 35.70
CA ALA A 121 9.36 -19.48 36.50
C ALA A 121 10.60 -18.59 36.66
N SER A 122 11.77 -19.19 36.89
CA SER A 122 13.04 -18.45 36.99
C SER A 122 13.42 -17.76 35.68
N LEU A 123 13.22 -18.42 34.54
CA LEU A 123 13.45 -17.80 33.22
C LEU A 123 12.48 -16.64 32.97
N ILE A 124 11.20 -16.78 33.33
CA ILE A 124 10.21 -15.72 33.19
C ILE A 124 10.54 -14.52 34.07
N MET A 125 11.03 -14.75 35.30
CA MET A 125 11.47 -13.67 36.20
C MET A 125 12.68 -12.89 35.67
N GLN A 126 13.51 -13.52 34.84
CA GLN A 126 14.66 -12.88 34.20
C GLN A 126 14.32 -12.26 32.83
N ALA A 127 13.12 -12.53 32.31
CA ALA A 127 12.68 -12.03 31.03
C ALA A 127 12.34 -10.53 31.09
N ASN A 128 12.57 -9.82 29.98
CA ASN A 128 12.09 -8.45 29.85
C ASN A 128 10.58 -8.42 29.54
N ASP A 129 9.99 -7.24 29.63
CA ASP A 129 8.54 -7.07 29.42
C ASP A 129 8.06 -7.52 28.04
N GLU A 130 8.85 -7.33 26.99
CA GLU A 130 8.52 -7.79 25.62
C GLU A 130 8.47 -9.33 25.54
N THR A 131 9.42 -10.00 26.19
CA THR A 131 9.47 -11.46 26.23
C THR A 131 8.33 -12.01 27.09
N ILE A 132 7.98 -11.34 28.19
CA ILE A 132 6.83 -11.70 29.00
C ILE A 132 5.54 -11.57 28.19
N ASP A 133 5.36 -10.50 27.42
CA ASP A 133 4.20 -10.33 26.54
C ASP A 133 4.13 -11.47 25.50
N LEU A 134 5.25 -11.80 24.86
CA LEU A 134 5.33 -12.91 23.91
C LEU A 134 4.96 -14.25 24.57
N ILE A 135 5.48 -14.53 25.76
CA ILE A 135 5.20 -15.76 26.52
C ILE A 135 3.71 -15.83 26.85
N VAL A 136 3.15 -14.75 27.41
CA VAL A 136 1.75 -14.72 27.84
C VAL A 136 0.80 -14.81 26.65
N LYS A 137 1.10 -14.11 25.56
CA LYS A 137 0.22 -14.04 24.38
C LYS A 137 0.34 -15.26 23.47
N TYR A 138 1.54 -15.82 23.31
CA TYR A 138 1.79 -16.84 22.29
C TYR A 138 2.32 -18.18 22.82
N ALA A 139 2.81 -18.27 24.06
CA ALA A 139 3.25 -19.55 24.63
C ALA A 139 2.21 -20.15 25.57
N PHE A 140 1.75 -19.40 26.57
CA PHE A 140 0.81 -19.87 27.59
C PHE A 140 -0.50 -20.46 27.02
N PRO A 141 -1.14 -19.90 25.98
CA PRO A 141 -2.35 -20.48 25.41
C PRO A 141 -2.15 -21.88 24.81
N TYR A 142 -0.91 -22.22 24.46
CA TYR A 142 -0.56 -23.52 23.89
C TYR A 142 0.05 -24.49 24.92
N MET A 143 0.27 -24.04 26.16
CA MET A 143 0.67 -24.91 27.25
C MET A 143 -0.53 -25.69 27.79
N ARG A 144 -0.29 -26.89 28.31
CA ARG A 144 -1.33 -27.63 29.02
C ARG A 144 -1.67 -26.89 30.32
N SER A 145 -2.97 -26.78 30.65
CA SER A 145 -3.43 -26.04 31.83
C SER A 145 -2.78 -26.51 33.14
N ARG A 146 -2.45 -27.81 33.25
CA ARG A 146 -1.73 -28.35 34.40
C ARG A 146 -0.30 -27.80 34.51
N ASP A 147 0.41 -27.74 33.40
CA ASP A 147 1.82 -27.32 33.37
C ASP A 147 1.90 -25.80 33.58
N LEU A 148 1.02 -25.04 32.93
CA LEU A 148 0.83 -23.62 33.20
C LEU A 148 0.49 -23.35 34.67
N GLY A 149 -0.43 -24.12 35.26
CA GLY A 149 -0.81 -23.98 36.67
C GLY A 149 0.37 -24.18 37.63
N LYS A 150 1.26 -25.14 37.34
CA LYS A 150 2.49 -25.32 38.12
C LYS A 150 3.43 -24.14 37.97
N VAL A 151 3.68 -23.67 36.74
CA VAL A 151 4.54 -22.50 36.47
C VAL A 151 4.00 -21.27 37.21
N MET A 152 2.69 -21.01 37.12
CA MET A 152 2.05 -19.92 37.83
C MET A 152 2.15 -20.06 39.35
N SER A 153 2.02 -21.29 39.88
CA SER A 153 2.23 -21.54 41.31
C SER A 153 3.66 -21.23 41.75
N SER A 154 4.66 -21.61 40.94
CA SER A 154 6.07 -21.32 41.22
C SER A 154 6.36 -19.83 41.08
N LEU A 155 5.75 -19.12 40.12
CA LEU A 155 5.82 -17.66 40.01
C LEU A 155 5.19 -16.97 41.21
N VAL A 156 4.00 -17.36 41.65
CA VAL A 156 3.34 -16.77 42.83
C VAL A 156 4.20 -16.93 44.09
N LYS A 157 4.91 -18.06 44.22
CA LYS A 157 5.78 -18.32 45.37
C LYS A 157 7.04 -17.45 45.38
N ASN A 158 7.61 -17.16 44.21
CA ASN A 158 8.91 -16.49 44.09
C ASN A 158 8.81 -15.00 43.77
N ASP A 159 7.82 -14.59 42.97
CA ASP A 159 7.50 -13.21 42.62
C ASP A 159 5.97 -13.01 42.43
N PRO A 160 5.26 -12.73 43.54
CA PRO A 160 3.81 -12.52 43.51
C PRO A 160 3.39 -11.32 42.64
N GLN A 161 4.23 -10.30 42.51
CA GLN A 161 3.90 -9.09 41.75
C GLN A 161 3.93 -9.38 40.25
N LEU A 162 4.98 -10.06 39.78
CA LEU A 162 5.06 -10.51 38.40
C LEU A 162 3.94 -11.48 38.05
N ALA A 163 3.63 -12.44 38.94
CA ALA A 163 2.53 -13.37 38.74
C ALA A 163 1.17 -12.66 38.60
N ALA A 164 0.93 -11.61 39.40
CA ALA A 164 -0.27 -10.79 39.29
C ALA A 164 -0.31 -10.00 37.97
N LYS A 165 0.83 -9.41 37.54
CA LYS A 165 0.96 -8.73 36.24
C LYS A 165 0.61 -9.68 35.10
N ILE A 166 1.21 -10.87 35.08
CA ILE A 166 0.96 -11.92 34.08
C ILE A 166 -0.52 -12.33 34.07
N SER A 167 -1.10 -12.56 35.24
CA SER A 167 -2.52 -12.95 35.37
C SER A 167 -3.47 -11.88 34.82
N LYS A 168 -3.14 -10.61 35.04
CA LYS A 168 -3.89 -9.49 34.48
C LYS A 168 -3.82 -9.48 32.94
N ILE A 169 -2.63 -9.66 32.36
CA ILE A 169 -2.44 -9.71 30.91
C ILE A 169 -3.24 -10.88 30.30
N LEU A 170 -3.23 -12.06 30.93
CA LEU A 170 -4.02 -13.21 30.50
C LEU A 170 -5.53 -12.90 30.47
N ALA A 171 -6.05 -12.30 31.54
CA ALA A 171 -7.47 -11.93 31.61
C ALA A 171 -7.85 -10.88 30.55
N GLU A 172 -6.98 -9.90 30.29
CA GLU A 172 -7.19 -8.90 29.25
C GLU A 172 -7.21 -9.53 27.85
N ASN A 173 -6.30 -10.47 27.57
CA ASN A 173 -6.25 -11.18 26.28
C ASN A 173 -7.50 -12.02 26.03
N ASP A 174 -7.97 -12.79 27.02
CA ASP A 174 -9.22 -13.56 26.93
C ASP A 174 -10.43 -12.66 26.62
N SER A 175 -10.47 -11.46 27.20
CA SER A 175 -11.57 -10.51 26.97
C SER A 175 -11.57 -9.91 25.56
N LYS A 176 -10.38 -9.65 24.99
CA LYS A 176 -10.21 -9.14 23.63
C LYS A 176 -10.60 -10.17 22.58
N GLU A 177 -10.17 -11.42 22.75
CA GLU A 177 -10.52 -12.51 21.82
C GLU A 177 -12.03 -12.76 21.77
N ARG A 178 -12.73 -12.64 22.91
CA ARG A 178 -14.20 -12.75 22.94
C ARG A 178 -14.90 -11.58 22.26
N SER A 179 -14.34 -10.38 22.34
CA SER A 179 -14.93 -9.17 21.75
C SER A 179 -14.76 -9.09 20.24
N GLN A 180 -13.77 -9.78 19.67
CA GLN A 180 -13.53 -9.84 18.22
C GLN A 180 -14.33 -10.93 17.49
N ASN A 181 -15.01 -11.82 18.24
CA ASN A 181 -15.77 -12.96 17.72
C ASN A 181 -17.31 -12.79 17.86
N ILE A 182 -17.80 -11.57 18.19
CA ILE A 182 -19.22 -11.18 18.25
C ILE A 182 -19.46 -10.12 17.18
#